data_AF-A0A0J1EJC1-F1
#
_entry.id   AF-A0A0J1EJC1-F1
#
_cell.length_a   1.000
_cell.length_b   1.000
_cell.length_c   1.000
_cell.angle_alpha   90.00
_cell.angle_beta   90.00
_cell.angle_gamma   90.00
#
_symmetry.space_group_name_H-M   'P 1'
#
loop_
_entity.id
_entity.type
_entity.pdbx_description
1 polymer ?
#
loop_
_entity_poly.entity_id
_entity_poly.type
_entity_poly.pdbx_seq_one_letter_code
_entity_poly.pdbx_strand_id
1 'polypeptide(L)'
;MSRRGFTLVELLVVIAIIGVLVGLLLPAVQAAREAARRMSCSNNFKQLGLAIHNYHAAYNKMPMQATGTFDTHTATPEFWRNGDGANHYRLSILVGLTPFLEQQAIWEQITNPMVGRTDEGTGCPGGSNACPWPAMGPTPNQLQYIPWATQLPSLRCPSDPGSGLPSLGRTNYAACLGDSGAGSIWLGVRPYNYANKPGSGDFQRSRAAHRGVFVNGDQLQFRDILDGLSNTICMGEIASDMGDQDIRTRPLTGTSLQPEDAPQECMQYVAADRPQYWNGTAPMDGSAGNGRGYRWASSYTVYSAITTNLPPNRELCTTQNYAEQVTLPPSSRHQGGVHVLMADGAIKFITESIEAGNLDNPMVRQGGNAANFNQPGAKSPYGLWGALGTRAGKETFEADF
;
A
#
# COMPACT_ATOMS: atom_id res chain seq x y z
N MET A 1 0.96 -37.97 61.35
CA MET A 1 1.53 -37.92 59.99
C MET A 1 2.53 -36.78 59.92
N SER A 2 3.83 -37.08 59.90
CA SER A 2 4.88 -36.07 59.74
C SER A 2 4.88 -35.56 58.29
N ARG A 3 4.55 -34.29 58.08
CA ARG A 3 4.71 -33.62 56.77
C ARG A 3 6.21 -33.38 56.56
N ARG A 4 6.80 -34.01 55.54
CA ARG A 4 8.17 -33.69 55.10
C ARG A 4 8.18 -32.25 54.58
N GLY A 5 8.93 -31.37 55.23
CA GLY A 5 9.14 -29.99 54.78
C GLY A 5 10.17 -29.96 53.64
N PHE A 6 9.92 -29.12 52.65
CA PHE A 6 10.83 -28.91 51.51
C PHE A 6 12.09 -28.19 51.99
N THR A 7 13.27 -28.66 51.63
CA THR A 7 14.54 -28.00 51.97
C THR A 7 14.80 -26.83 51.03
N LEU A 8 15.51 -25.80 51.52
CA LEU A 8 15.88 -24.62 50.72
C LEU A 8 16.69 -25.00 49.48
N VAL A 9 17.52 -26.04 49.59
CA VAL A 9 18.33 -26.57 48.49
C VAL A 9 17.45 -27.19 47.39
N GLU A 10 16.45 -27.99 47.75
CA GLU A 10 15.51 -28.58 46.78
C GLU A 10 14.74 -27.49 46.02
N LEU A 11 14.33 -26.42 46.70
CA LEU A 11 13.64 -25.29 46.05
C LEU A 11 14.55 -24.57 45.06
N LEU A 12 15.80 -24.33 45.44
CA LEU A 12 16.77 -23.61 44.62
C LEU A 12 17.14 -24.40 43.35
N VAL A 13 17.30 -25.72 43.46
CA VAL A 13 17.56 -26.60 42.30
C VAL A 13 16.38 -26.58 41.32
N VAL A 14 15.14 -26.65 41.81
CA VAL A 14 13.95 -26.61 40.94
C VAL A 14 13.86 -25.28 40.20
N ILE A 15 14.08 -24.15 40.88
CA ILE A 15 14.08 -22.83 40.25
C ILE A 15 15.20 -22.72 39.20
N ALA A 16 16.39 -23.26 39.49
CA ALA A 16 17.51 -23.27 38.54
C ALA A 16 17.17 -24.08 37.27
N ILE A 17 16.56 -25.26 37.41
CA ILE A 17 16.15 -26.09 36.27
C ILE A 17 15.06 -25.38 35.45
N ILE A 18 14.03 -24.82 36.09
CA ILE A 18 12.98 -24.07 35.40
C ILE A 18 13.59 -22.86 34.68
N GLY A 19 14.51 -22.14 35.32
CA GLY A 19 15.21 -21.00 34.73
C GLY A 19 15.99 -21.38 33.46
N VAL A 20 16.71 -22.50 33.49
CA VAL A 20 17.43 -23.01 32.30
C VAL A 20 16.46 -23.46 31.21
N LEU A 21 15.41 -24.21 31.55
CA LEU A 21 14.42 -24.68 30.57
C LEU A 21 13.69 -23.50 29.90
N VAL A 22 13.22 -22.51 30.68
CA VAL A 22 12.57 -21.32 30.13
C VAL A 22 13.56 -20.48 29.32
N GLY A 23 14.81 -20.34 29.78
CA GLY A 23 15.86 -19.61 29.07
C GLY A 23 16.18 -20.20 27.68
N LEU A 24 16.11 -21.52 27.55
CA LEU A 24 16.31 -22.21 26.27
C LEU A 24 15.05 -22.22 25.39
N LEU A 25 13.86 -22.31 25.99
CA LEU A 25 12.59 -22.40 25.25
C LEU A 25 12.08 -21.05 24.75
N LEU A 26 12.32 -19.94 25.47
CA LEU A 26 11.75 -18.64 25.12
C LEU A 26 12.24 -18.13 23.74
N PRO A 27 13.54 -18.14 23.41
CA PRO A 27 14.00 -17.70 22.08
C PRO A 27 13.45 -18.59 20.96
N ALA A 28 13.39 -19.90 21.19
CA ALA A 28 12.87 -20.86 20.23
C ALA A 28 11.37 -20.65 19.95
N VAL A 29 10.56 -20.42 20.99
CA VAL A 29 9.12 -20.14 20.83
C VAL A 29 8.89 -18.85 20.06
N GLN A 30 9.69 -17.80 20.28
CA GLN A 30 9.55 -16.55 19.54
C GLN A 30 9.93 -16.69 18.07
N ALA A 31 11.03 -17.41 17.77
CA ALA A 31 11.43 -17.71 16.40
C ALA A 31 10.34 -18.50 15.66
N ALA A 32 9.77 -19.52 16.32
CA ALA A 32 8.67 -20.31 15.75
C ALA A 32 7.41 -19.45 15.51
N ARG A 33 7.06 -18.55 16.44
CA ARG A 33 5.93 -17.62 16.28
C ARG A 33 6.13 -16.68 15.11
N GLU A 34 7.32 -16.12 14.93
CA GLU A 34 7.58 -15.22 13.81
C GLU A 34 7.57 -15.96 12.46
N ALA A 35 8.12 -17.18 12.40
CA ALA A 35 8.01 -18.01 11.21
C ALA A 35 6.53 -18.30 10.86
N ALA A 36 5.70 -18.61 11.87
CA ALA A 36 4.27 -18.82 11.68
C ALA A 36 3.56 -17.55 11.17
N ARG A 37 3.85 -16.38 11.76
CA ARG A 37 3.27 -15.12 11.29
C ARG A 37 3.67 -14.80 9.86
N ARG A 38 4.94 -15.03 9.50
CA ARG A 38 5.45 -14.89 8.12
C ARG A 38 4.72 -15.77 7.13
N MET A 39 4.49 -17.03 7.48
CA MET A 39 3.68 -17.94 6.65
C MET A 39 2.24 -17.44 6.50
N SER A 40 1.62 -16.93 7.58
CA SER A 40 0.28 -16.36 7.51
C SER A 40 0.21 -15.11 6.62
N CYS A 41 1.20 -14.21 6.68
CA CYS A 41 1.24 -13.02 5.81
C CYS A 41 1.38 -13.42 4.33
N SER A 42 2.21 -14.42 4.03
CA SER A 42 2.32 -15.00 2.69
C SER A 42 1.00 -15.64 2.22
N ASN A 43 0.32 -16.41 3.09
CA ASN A 43 -0.96 -17.04 2.76
C ASN A 43 -2.07 -16.03 2.47
N ASN A 44 -2.17 -14.96 3.26
CA ASN A 44 -3.09 -13.85 2.99
C ASN A 44 -2.78 -13.22 1.62
N PHE A 45 -1.51 -13.08 1.27
CA PHE A 45 -1.13 -12.59 -0.05
C PHE A 45 -1.50 -13.57 -1.17
N LYS A 46 -1.46 -14.88 -0.90
CA LYS A 46 -1.89 -15.90 -1.87
C LYS A 46 -3.38 -15.78 -2.16
N GLN A 47 -4.19 -15.50 -1.14
CA GLN A 47 -5.63 -15.26 -1.31
C GLN A 47 -5.88 -14.05 -2.21
N LEU A 48 -5.11 -12.97 -2.06
CA LEU A 48 -5.18 -11.81 -2.96
C LEU A 48 -4.79 -12.16 -4.39
N GLY A 49 -3.73 -12.94 -4.60
CA GLY A 49 -3.36 -13.45 -5.92
C GLY A 49 -4.48 -14.26 -6.57
N LEU A 50 -5.06 -15.21 -5.83
CA LEU A 50 -6.20 -15.99 -6.31
C LEU A 50 -7.41 -15.10 -6.61
N ALA A 51 -7.68 -14.10 -5.78
CA ALA A 51 -8.76 -13.14 -5.99
C ALA A 51 -8.58 -12.34 -7.28
N ILE A 52 -7.36 -11.90 -7.59
CA ILE A 52 -7.04 -11.20 -8.85
C ILE A 52 -7.27 -12.11 -10.06
N HIS A 53 -6.80 -13.35 -10.02
CA HIS A 53 -7.01 -14.30 -11.12
C HIS A 53 -8.49 -14.66 -11.30
N ASN A 54 -9.25 -14.81 -10.21
CA ASN A 54 -10.70 -15.05 -10.27
C ASN A 54 -11.45 -13.83 -10.82
N TYR A 55 -11.05 -12.62 -10.42
CA TYR A 55 -11.57 -11.37 -10.98
C TYR A 55 -11.31 -11.32 -12.49
N HIS A 56 -10.09 -11.64 -12.94
CA HIS A 56 -9.76 -11.69 -14.36
C HIS A 56 -10.55 -12.78 -15.10
N ALA A 57 -10.73 -13.96 -14.51
CA ALA A 57 -11.53 -15.03 -15.11
C ALA A 57 -13.01 -14.62 -15.29
N ALA A 58 -13.57 -13.87 -14.33
CA ALA A 58 -14.96 -13.42 -14.38
C ALA A 58 -15.19 -12.24 -15.35
N TYR A 59 -14.26 -11.29 -15.41
CA TYR A 59 -14.46 -10.01 -16.11
C TYR A 59 -13.55 -9.81 -17.33
N ASN A 60 -12.62 -10.72 -17.59
CA ASN A 60 -11.57 -10.62 -18.60
C ASN A 60 -10.74 -9.33 -18.49
N LYS A 61 -10.56 -8.84 -17.27
CA LYS A 61 -9.96 -7.55 -16.93
C LYS A 61 -9.26 -7.66 -15.58
N MET A 62 -8.21 -6.88 -15.35
CA MET A 62 -7.61 -6.70 -14.04
C MET A 62 -8.46 -5.74 -13.19
N PRO A 63 -8.43 -5.86 -11.85
CA PRO A 63 -9.05 -4.86 -10.99
C PRO A 63 -8.37 -3.50 -11.19
N MET A 64 -9.14 -2.42 -11.08
CA MET A 64 -8.69 -1.07 -11.36
C MET A 64 -8.31 -0.32 -10.07
N GLN A 65 -7.13 0.29 -10.06
CA GLN A 65 -6.72 1.23 -9.01
C GLN A 65 -7.27 2.62 -9.35
N ALA A 66 -7.76 3.35 -8.35
CA ALA A 66 -8.35 4.67 -8.52
C ALA A 66 -9.60 4.66 -9.42
N THR A 67 -10.57 3.84 -9.00
CA THR A 67 -11.90 3.76 -9.61
C THR A 67 -12.96 4.40 -8.71
N GLY A 68 -14.21 4.42 -9.16
CA GLY A 68 -15.36 4.79 -8.35
C GLY A 68 -16.29 5.82 -8.99
N THR A 69 -16.90 6.66 -8.16
CA THR A 69 -17.94 7.62 -8.54
C THR A 69 -17.46 9.04 -8.40
N PHE A 70 -18.18 9.97 -9.02
CA PHE A 70 -17.84 11.38 -8.98
C PHE A 70 -19.10 12.23 -8.89
N ASP A 71 -19.09 13.25 -8.04
CA ASP A 71 -20.24 14.14 -7.86
C ASP A 71 -20.23 15.23 -8.94
N THR A 72 -21.25 15.23 -9.79
CA THR A 72 -21.42 16.21 -10.87
C THR A 72 -22.22 17.46 -10.47
N HIS A 73 -22.60 17.60 -9.21
CA HIS A 73 -23.50 18.67 -8.74
C HIS A 73 -22.78 19.80 -7.99
N THR A 74 -21.46 19.74 -7.79
CA THR A 74 -20.70 20.84 -7.18
C THR A 74 -20.02 21.70 -8.24
N ALA A 75 -20.02 23.02 -8.06
CA ALA A 75 -19.48 23.98 -9.04
C ALA A 75 -17.96 23.83 -9.27
N THR A 76 -17.24 23.22 -8.33
CA THR A 76 -15.80 22.93 -8.39
C THR A 76 -15.54 21.58 -7.68
N PRO A 77 -15.81 20.44 -8.35
CA PRO A 77 -15.61 19.14 -7.73
C PRO A 77 -14.11 18.84 -7.76
N GLU A 78 -13.41 18.98 -6.64
CA GLU A 78 -11.98 18.71 -6.58
C GLU A 78 -11.73 17.28 -6.08
N PHE A 79 -10.86 16.52 -6.76
CA PHE A 79 -10.66 15.12 -6.41
C PHE A 79 -10.12 14.96 -4.98
N TRP A 80 -9.46 15.97 -4.38
CA TRP A 80 -8.93 15.97 -3.00
C TRP A 80 -9.93 16.44 -1.95
N ARG A 81 -11.08 17.00 -2.37
CA ARG A 81 -12.15 17.38 -1.44
C ARG A 81 -12.87 16.14 -0.93
N ASN A 82 -13.03 16.04 0.38
CA ASN A 82 -13.80 14.99 1.00
C ASN A 82 -15.30 15.23 0.76
N GLY A 83 -16.05 14.17 0.49
CA GLY A 83 -17.45 14.28 0.11
C GLY A 83 -18.24 13.04 0.49
N ASP A 84 -19.51 13.28 0.84
CA ASP A 84 -20.43 12.23 1.26
C ASP A 84 -21.25 11.66 0.08
N GLY A 85 -21.33 12.40 -1.03
CA GLY A 85 -22.14 12.05 -2.21
C GLY A 85 -21.42 11.22 -3.28
N ALA A 86 -20.10 11.07 -3.19
CA ALA A 86 -19.29 10.26 -4.10
C ALA A 86 -17.92 9.96 -3.48
N ASN A 87 -17.21 8.99 -4.04
CA ASN A 87 -15.87 8.62 -3.59
C ASN A 87 -14.72 9.29 -4.36
N HIS A 88 -15.03 10.10 -5.38
CA HIS A 88 -14.10 10.91 -6.18
C HIS A 88 -12.99 10.08 -6.87
N TYR A 89 -13.35 8.92 -7.42
CA TYR A 89 -12.42 7.97 -8.04
C TYR A 89 -11.28 7.50 -7.12
N ARG A 90 -11.50 7.54 -5.80
CA ARG A 90 -10.47 7.18 -4.82
C ARG A 90 -10.53 5.72 -4.36
N LEU A 91 -11.26 4.84 -5.05
CA LEU A 91 -11.35 3.44 -4.64
C LEU A 91 -10.12 2.65 -5.08
N SER A 92 -9.54 1.90 -4.16
CA SER A 92 -8.42 1.00 -4.44
C SER A 92 -8.88 -0.29 -5.13
N ILE A 93 -7.93 -1.04 -5.69
CA ILE A 93 -8.20 -2.38 -6.24
C ILE A 93 -8.85 -3.32 -5.22
N LEU A 94 -8.57 -3.12 -3.93
CA LEU A 94 -9.01 -4.00 -2.85
C LEU A 94 -10.54 -3.99 -2.72
N VAL A 95 -11.19 -2.88 -3.08
CA VAL A 95 -12.67 -2.77 -3.08
C VAL A 95 -13.28 -3.74 -4.07
N GLY A 96 -12.78 -3.77 -5.31
CA GLY A 96 -13.27 -4.70 -6.34
C GLY A 96 -12.92 -6.17 -6.08
N LEU A 97 -11.93 -6.43 -5.21
CA LEU A 97 -11.53 -7.78 -4.81
C LEU A 97 -12.34 -8.34 -3.64
N THR A 98 -13.08 -7.52 -2.90
CA THR A 98 -13.89 -7.97 -1.75
C THR A 98 -14.78 -9.20 -2.02
N PRO A 99 -15.56 -9.32 -3.12
CA PRO A 99 -16.36 -10.52 -3.37
C PRO A 99 -15.51 -11.78 -3.63
N PHE A 100 -14.26 -11.62 -4.08
CA PHE A 100 -13.32 -12.70 -4.33
C PHE A 100 -12.45 -13.07 -3.11
N LEU A 101 -12.62 -12.34 -2.00
CA LEU A 101 -11.95 -12.56 -0.71
C LEU A 101 -12.93 -13.04 0.37
N GLU A 102 -14.05 -13.64 -0.04
CA GLU A 102 -15.14 -14.06 0.84
C GLU A 102 -15.77 -12.90 1.65
N GLN A 103 -15.63 -11.65 1.18
CA GLN A 103 -16.21 -10.45 1.81
C GLN A 103 -17.47 -9.97 1.07
N GLN A 104 -18.33 -10.91 0.67
CA GLN A 104 -19.57 -10.62 -0.06
C GLN A 104 -20.50 -9.65 0.68
N ALA A 105 -20.64 -9.81 2.00
CA ALA A 105 -21.48 -8.92 2.81
C ALA A 105 -21.00 -7.46 2.81
N ILE A 106 -19.69 -7.22 2.76
CA ILE A 106 -19.12 -5.87 2.67
C ILE A 106 -19.31 -5.32 1.26
N TRP A 107 -19.11 -6.15 0.24
CA TRP A 107 -19.38 -5.75 -1.15
C TRP A 107 -20.83 -5.29 -1.33
N GLU A 108 -21.80 -6.04 -0.79
CA GLU A 108 -23.23 -5.68 -0.86
C GLU A 108 -23.54 -4.37 -0.16
N GLN A 109 -22.89 -4.07 0.97
CA GLN A 109 -23.02 -2.76 1.63
C GLN A 109 -22.39 -1.62 0.82
N ILE A 110 -21.30 -1.90 0.09
CA ILE A 110 -20.63 -0.91 -0.77
C ILE A 110 -21.47 -0.63 -2.02
N THR A 111 -21.99 -1.65 -2.70
CA THR A 111 -22.68 -1.48 -3.97
C THR A 111 -24.10 -0.93 -3.84
N ASN A 112 -24.70 -1.03 -2.66
CA ASN A 112 -26.06 -0.57 -2.43
C ASN A 112 -26.07 0.69 -1.55
N PRO A 113 -27.10 1.55 -1.68
CA PRO A 113 -27.25 2.66 -0.74
C PRO A 113 -27.42 2.17 0.70
N MET A 114 -26.78 2.86 1.65
CA MET A 114 -26.72 2.45 3.06
C MET A 114 -27.15 3.57 4.00
N VAL A 115 -27.92 3.26 5.05
CA VAL A 115 -28.33 4.24 6.08
C VAL A 115 -27.45 4.19 7.33
N GLY A 116 -26.86 3.02 7.62
CA GLY A 116 -26.07 2.80 8.84
C GLY A 116 -24.80 3.64 8.92
N ARG A 117 -24.44 4.04 10.14
CA ARG A 117 -23.21 4.78 10.46
C ARG A 117 -22.48 4.14 11.64
N THR A 118 -21.17 4.36 11.72
CA THR A 118 -20.34 3.84 12.82
C THR A 118 -20.65 4.48 14.17
N ASP A 119 -21.30 5.64 14.20
CA ASP A 119 -21.74 6.35 15.40
C ASP A 119 -23.20 6.08 15.78
N GLU A 120 -23.80 5.02 15.23
CA GLU A 120 -25.22 4.63 15.43
C GLU A 120 -26.23 5.72 15.02
N GLY A 121 -25.76 6.79 14.35
CA GLY A 121 -26.60 7.84 13.83
C GLY A 121 -27.47 7.34 12.67
N THR A 122 -28.72 7.80 12.63
CA THR A 122 -29.66 7.55 11.52
C THR A 122 -29.87 8.78 10.64
N GLY A 123 -29.29 9.92 11.00
CA GLY A 123 -29.38 11.18 10.26
C GLY A 123 -28.35 11.29 9.13
N CYS A 124 -28.57 12.24 8.22
CA CYS A 124 -27.63 12.56 7.14
C CYS A 124 -26.23 12.84 7.74
N PRO A 125 -25.19 12.12 7.31
CA PRO A 125 -23.80 12.42 7.68
C PRO A 125 -23.45 13.85 7.31
N GLY A 126 -22.77 14.57 8.21
CA GLY A 126 -22.08 15.83 7.92
C GLY A 126 -22.91 17.02 7.37
N GLY A 127 -24.24 16.98 7.41
CA GLY A 127 -25.07 18.03 6.79
C GLY A 127 -25.23 17.88 5.27
N SER A 128 -25.03 16.67 4.73
CA SER A 128 -25.23 16.34 3.31
C SER A 128 -26.71 16.16 2.94
N ASN A 129 -27.04 16.37 1.66
CA ASN A 129 -28.36 16.10 1.06
C ASN A 129 -28.52 14.65 0.56
N ALA A 130 -27.48 13.81 0.67
CA ALA A 130 -27.47 12.44 0.18
C ALA A 130 -27.68 11.47 1.36
N CYS A 131 -28.93 11.18 1.67
CA CYS A 131 -29.31 10.08 2.55
C CYS A 131 -30.29 9.18 1.79
N PRO A 132 -30.04 7.86 1.72
CA PRO A 132 -28.90 7.09 2.26
C PRO A 132 -27.53 7.48 1.68
N TRP A 133 -26.43 7.01 2.31
CA TRP A 133 -25.12 6.97 1.67
C TRP A 133 -25.29 6.40 0.26
N PRO A 134 -24.72 7.03 -0.78
CA PRO A 134 -24.90 6.57 -2.14
C PRO A 134 -24.26 5.19 -2.35
N ALA A 135 -24.72 4.48 -3.38
CA ALA A 135 -24.01 3.32 -3.88
C ALA A 135 -22.55 3.69 -4.20
N MET A 136 -21.63 2.76 -3.93
CA MET A 136 -20.17 2.92 -3.97
C MET A 136 -19.59 3.85 -2.89
N GLY A 137 -20.42 4.32 -1.96
CA GLY A 137 -20.02 5.04 -0.76
C GLY A 137 -19.43 6.44 -0.98
N PRO A 138 -19.15 7.14 0.13
CA PRO A 138 -18.48 8.44 0.16
C PRO A 138 -16.98 8.31 -0.05
N THR A 139 -16.24 9.42 0.03
CA THR A 139 -14.78 9.40 -0.02
C THR A 139 -14.18 8.47 1.07
N PRO A 140 -13.15 7.64 0.77
CA PRO A 140 -12.62 6.61 1.68
C PRO A 140 -12.00 7.10 3.01
N ASN A 141 -12.03 8.39 3.28
CA ASN A 141 -11.64 9.01 4.55
C ASN A 141 -12.82 9.22 5.51
N GLN A 142 -14.05 8.89 5.08
CA GLN A 142 -15.26 9.10 5.86
C GLN A 142 -15.42 7.98 6.91
N LEU A 143 -15.07 8.29 8.17
CA LEU A 143 -15.12 7.36 9.31
C LEU A 143 -16.53 6.86 9.61
N GLN A 144 -17.55 7.66 9.27
CA GLN A 144 -18.95 7.30 9.54
C GLN A 144 -19.49 6.22 8.59
N TYR A 145 -18.82 5.95 7.47
CA TYR A 145 -19.21 4.89 6.55
C TYR A 145 -18.62 3.55 6.99
N ILE A 146 -19.48 2.64 7.46
CA ILE A 146 -19.10 1.38 8.11
C ILE A 146 -18.13 0.53 7.26
N PRO A 147 -18.35 0.34 5.94
CA PRO A 147 -17.42 -0.44 5.12
C PRO A 147 -15.97 0.04 5.17
N TRP A 148 -15.74 1.37 5.18
CA TRP A 148 -14.37 1.92 5.23
C TRP A 148 -13.70 1.72 6.59
N ALA A 149 -14.47 1.73 7.68
CA ALA A 149 -13.97 1.48 9.03
C ALA A 149 -13.77 -0.01 9.35
N THR A 150 -14.35 -0.91 8.56
CA THR A 150 -14.29 -2.35 8.80
C THR A 150 -12.88 -2.90 8.52
N GLN A 151 -12.33 -3.65 9.48
CA GLN A 151 -11.05 -4.34 9.31
C GLN A 151 -11.26 -5.69 8.65
N LEU A 152 -10.55 -5.92 7.53
CA LEU A 152 -10.57 -7.18 6.80
C LEU A 152 -9.37 -8.04 7.22
N PRO A 153 -9.57 -9.20 7.87
CA PRO A 153 -8.46 -10.05 8.30
C PRO A 153 -7.53 -10.50 7.15
N SER A 154 -8.10 -10.73 5.96
CA SER A 154 -7.34 -11.08 4.75
C SER A 154 -6.42 -9.96 4.25
N LEU A 155 -6.65 -8.71 4.67
CA LEU A 155 -5.80 -7.56 4.33
C LEU A 155 -4.78 -7.23 5.42
N ARG A 156 -4.71 -8.02 6.50
CA ARG A 156 -3.80 -7.78 7.62
C ARG A 156 -2.73 -8.86 7.72
N CYS A 157 -1.49 -8.43 7.87
CA CYS A 157 -0.37 -9.31 8.20
C CYS A 157 -0.27 -9.43 9.74
N PRO A 158 -0.31 -10.65 10.32
CA PRO A 158 -0.18 -10.83 11.76
C PRO A 158 1.13 -10.32 12.38
N SER A 159 2.19 -10.09 11.59
CA SER A 159 3.43 -9.47 12.06
C SER A 159 3.35 -7.95 12.19
N ASP A 160 2.27 -7.32 11.70
CA ASP A 160 2.01 -5.89 11.83
C ASP A 160 1.02 -5.62 12.99
N PRO A 161 1.47 -5.00 14.09
CA PRO A 161 0.63 -4.78 15.28
C PRO A 161 -0.33 -3.59 15.14
N GLY A 162 -0.29 -2.84 14.04
CA GLY A 162 -1.11 -1.65 13.83
C GLY A 162 -2.61 -1.95 13.89
N SER A 163 -3.35 -1.21 14.72
CA SER A 163 -4.80 -1.36 14.83
C SER A 163 -5.47 -0.05 15.27
N GLY A 164 -6.78 0.04 15.04
CA GLY A 164 -7.61 1.14 15.55
C GLY A 164 -7.29 2.53 14.97
N LEU A 165 -7.92 3.54 15.59
CA LEU A 165 -7.70 4.94 15.28
C LEU A 165 -6.22 5.34 15.46
N PRO A 166 -5.73 6.35 14.72
CA PRO A 166 -6.43 7.24 13.79
C PRO A 166 -6.69 6.66 12.39
N SER A 167 -6.38 5.37 12.18
CA SER A 167 -6.65 4.65 10.95
C SER A 167 -8.14 4.26 10.84
N LEU A 168 -8.64 4.14 9.60
CA LEU A 168 -9.84 3.36 9.31
C LEU A 168 -9.43 1.88 9.16
N GLY A 169 -10.16 1.08 8.39
CA GLY A 169 -9.72 -0.27 8.08
C GLY A 169 -8.34 -0.26 7.40
N ARG A 170 -7.37 -0.99 7.97
CA ARG A 170 -5.99 -1.03 7.50
C ARG A 170 -5.76 -2.05 6.39
N THR A 171 -4.69 -1.86 5.62
CA THR A 171 -4.14 -2.87 4.70
C THR A 171 -2.64 -3.02 4.89
N ASN A 172 -2.13 -4.25 4.68
CA ASN A 172 -0.71 -4.58 4.55
C ASN A 172 -0.31 -4.97 3.13
N TYR A 173 -1.24 -4.89 2.18
CA TYR A 173 -1.00 -5.29 0.79
C TYR A 173 -1.42 -4.17 -0.14
N ALA A 174 -0.55 -3.85 -1.09
CA ALA A 174 -0.65 -2.65 -1.92
C ALA A 174 -0.36 -2.94 -3.40
N ALA A 175 -1.05 -2.23 -4.27
CA ALA A 175 -0.92 -2.30 -5.71
C ALA A 175 0.44 -1.80 -6.19
N CYS A 176 1.08 -2.51 -7.12
CA CYS A 176 2.31 -2.03 -7.74
C CYS A 176 2.03 -1.06 -8.89
N LEU A 177 2.47 0.20 -8.72
CA LEU A 177 2.46 1.23 -9.78
C LEU A 177 3.72 1.19 -10.65
N GLY A 178 4.67 0.33 -10.29
CA GLY A 178 5.96 0.15 -10.93
C GLY A 178 7.00 1.11 -10.42
N ASP A 179 7.95 1.45 -11.27
CA ASP A 179 9.19 2.09 -10.87
C ASP A 179 9.16 3.63 -11.01
N SER A 180 7.98 4.21 -11.13
CA SER A 180 7.79 5.65 -11.05
C SER A 180 6.45 5.98 -10.42
N GLY A 181 6.50 6.83 -9.40
CA GLY A 181 5.33 7.45 -8.79
C GLY A 181 5.11 8.89 -9.26
N ALA A 182 5.75 9.32 -10.34
CA ALA A 182 5.57 10.66 -10.89
C ALA A 182 4.12 10.87 -11.39
N GLY A 183 3.54 12.04 -11.12
CA GLY A 183 2.17 12.37 -11.53
C GLY A 183 1.09 11.49 -10.88
N SER A 184 1.34 10.94 -9.69
CA SER A 184 0.41 10.05 -8.99
C SER A 184 -0.85 10.76 -8.47
N ILE A 185 -0.80 12.08 -8.27
CA ILE A 185 -1.84 12.85 -7.55
C ILE A 185 -3.09 12.94 -8.35
N TRP A 186 -2.93 12.90 -9.67
CA TRP A 186 -4.06 13.13 -10.51
C TRP A 186 -5.00 11.96 -10.44
N LEU A 187 -4.58 10.74 -10.06
CA LEU A 187 -5.42 9.54 -10.21
C LEU A 187 -5.98 9.44 -11.65
N GLY A 188 -5.33 10.11 -12.61
CA GLY A 188 -5.91 10.50 -13.89
C GLY A 188 -6.85 11.74 -13.91
N VAL A 189 -7.56 12.06 -12.85
CA VAL A 189 -8.63 13.07 -12.77
C VAL A 189 -8.14 14.39 -12.13
N ARG A 190 -7.86 15.45 -12.92
CA ARG A 190 -7.86 16.86 -12.43
C ARG A 190 -9.21 17.52 -12.71
N PRO A 191 -10.21 17.58 -11.85
CA PRO A 191 -11.45 18.26 -12.21
C PRO A 191 -11.35 19.74 -11.85
N TYR A 192 -10.37 20.48 -12.39
CA TYR A 192 -10.42 21.95 -12.28
C TYR A 192 -11.54 22.53 -13.17
N ASN A 193 -11.99 21.75 -14.15
CA ASN A 193 -13.23 21.90 -14.87
C ASN A 193 -13.61 20.50 -15.38
N TYR A 194 -14.90 20.24 -15.59
CA TYR A 194 -15.53 19.00 -16.09
C TYR A 194 -14.94 18.41 -17.41
N ALA A 195 -13.86 18.98 -17.94
CA ALA A 195 -13.15 18.60 -19.15
C ALA A 195 -12.10 17.49 -18.97
N ASN A 196 -11.65 17.18 -17.75
CA ASN A 196 -10.58 16.22 -17.52
C ASN A 196 -11.11 14.79 -17.36
N LYS A 197 -11.50 14.24 -18.51
CA LYS A 197 -11.88 12.85 -18.76
C LYS A 197 -10.62 11.99 -18.97
N PRO A 198 -10.74 10.64 -18.99
CA PRO A 198 -9.73 9.76 -19.58
C PRO A 198 -9.18 10.37 -20.88
N GLY A 199 -7.88 10.70 -20.90
CA GLY A 199 -7.22 11.38 -22.01
C GLY A 199 -6.74 12.82 -21.75
N SER A 200 -7.07 13.43 -20.60
CA SER A 200 -6.50 14.72 -20.18
C SER A 200 -4.97 14.67 -20.06
N GLY A 201 -4.32 15.84 -20.08
CA GLY A 201 -2.87 15.93 -19.89
C GLY A 201 -2.38 15.24 -18.61
N ASP A 202 -3.18 15.26 -17.56
CA ASP A 202 -2.85 14.61 -16.28
C ASP A 202 -2.96 13.09 -16.33
N PHE A 203 -3.99 12.54 -17.01
CA PHE A 203 -4.04 11.11 -17.34
C PHE A 203 -2.81 10.72 -18.17
N GLN A 204 -2.40 11.53 -19.14
CA GLN A 204 -1.20 11.23 -19.93
C GLN A 204 0.07 11.23 -19.07
N ARG A 205 0.19 12.11 -18.08
CA ARG A 205 1.30 12.11 -17.11
C ARG A 205 1.33 10.83 -16.27
N SER A 206 0.20 10.46 -15.66
CA SER A 206 0.13 9.23 -14.85
C SER A 206 0.38 7.99 -15.70
N ARG A 207 -0.19 7.91 -16.92
CA ARG A 207 0.03 6.77 -17.84
C ARG A 207 1.47 6.67 -18.34
N ALA A 208 2.15 7.80 -18.50
CA ALA A 208 3.56 7.85 -18.88
C ALA A 208 4.48 7.38 -17.76
N ALA A 209 4.10 7.59 -16.50
CA ALA A 209 4.91 7.30 -15.32
C ALA A 209 4.58 5.95 -14.66
N HIS A 210 3.31 5.57 -14.53
CA HIS A 210 2.91 4.31 -13.91
C HIS A 210 3.16 3.14 -14.86
N ARG A 211 4.22 2.39 -14.58
CA ARG A 211 4.69 1.28 -15.43
C ARG A 211 4.43 -0.10 -14.84
N GLY A 212 3.84 -0.18 -13.65
CA GLY A 212 3.49 -1.45 -13.01
C GLY A 212 2.25 -2.11 -13.58
N VAL A 213 1.83 -3.21 -12.95
CA VAL A 213 0.59 -3.93 -13.33
C VAL A 213 -0.63 -3.04 -13.18
N PHE A 214 -0.60 -2.07 -12.26
CA PHE A 214 -1.68 -1.13 -12.06
C PHE A 214 -1.25 0.28 -12.47
N VAL A 215 -2.17 0.95 -13.16
CA VAL A 215 -2.08 2.37 -13.53
C VAL A 215 -3.34 3.03 -13.02
N ASN A 216 -3.21 4.14 -12.31
CA ASN A 216 -4.37 4.81 -11.73
C ASN A 216 -5.37 5.22 -12.82
N GLY A 217 -6.62 4.77 -12.69
CA GLY A 217 -7.73 5.06 -13.60
C GLY A 217 -7.72 4.27 -14.92
N ASP A 218 -6.71 3.43 -15.17
CA ASP A 218 -6.60 2.60 -16.37
C ASP A 218 -7.04 1.16 -16.07
N GLN A 219 -7.67 0.52 -17.06
CA GLN A 219 -8.13 -0.87 -16.97
C GLN A 219 -7.24 -1.75 -17.85
N LEU A 220 -6.53 -2.68 -17.23
CA LEU A 220 -5.56 -3.54 -17.91
C LEU A 220 -6.04 -4.99 -17.97
N GLN A 221 -5.34 -5.83 -18.74
CA GLN A 221 -5.56 -7.26 -18.89
C GLN A 221 -4.21 -8.00 -18.79
N PHE A 222 -4.19 -9.32 -18.58
CA PHE A 222 -2.92 -10.07 -18.52
C PHE A 222 -2.06 -9.94 -19.79
N ARG A 223 -2.69 -9.76 -20.96
CA ARG A 223 -1.97 -9.52 -22.22
C ARG A 223 -1.17 -8.21 -22.27
N ASP A 224 -1.47 -7.26 -21.38
CA ASP A 224 -0.78 -5.97 -21.31
C ASP A 224 0.51 -6.06 -20.49
N ILE A 225 0.79 -7.22 -19.89
CA ILE A 225 2.02 -7.54 -19.15
C ILE A 225 2.98 -8.25 -20.10
N LEU A 226 3.74 -7.44 -20.85
CA LEU A 226 4.64 -7.88 -21.92
C LEU A 226 5.97 -8.47 -21.40
N ASP A 227 6.37 -8.13 -20.18
CA ASP A 227 7.60 -8.63 -19.56
C ASP A 227 7.43 -10.05 -18.96
N GLY A 228 6.20 -10.57 -18.97
CA GLY A 228 5.84 -11.90 -18.49
C GLY A 228 5.24 -11.89 -17.09
N LEU A 229 4.16 -12.67 -16.89
CA LEU A 229 3.43 -12.69 -15.61
C LEU A 229 4.29 -13.12 -14.41
N SER A 230 5.25 -14.03 -14.63
CA SER A 230 6.17 -14.52 -13.60
C SER A 230 7.31 -13.53 -13.28
N ASN A 231 7.51 -12.51 -14.12
CA ASN A 231 8.60 -11.54 -14.01
C ASN A 231 8.12 -10.14 -13.61
N THR A 232 6.82 -9.93 -13.48
CA THR A 232 6.25 -8.65 -13.08
C THR A 232 5.58 -8.73 -11.71
N ILE A 233 6.01 -7.86 -10.79
CA ILE A 233 5.40 -7.65 -9.48
C ILE A 233 4.04 -7.00 -9.68
N CYS A 234 2.99 -7.67 -9.20
CA CYS A 234 1.62 -7.18 -9.20
C CYS A 234 1.32 -6.37 -7.94
N MET A 235 1.73 -6.86 -6.77
CA MET A 235 1.50 -6.20 -5.49
C MET A 235 2.71 -6.42 -4.56
N GLY A 236 2.84 -5.57 -3.53
CA GLY A 236 3.80 -5.81 -2.45
C GLY A 236 3.22 -5.62 -1.06
N GLU A 237 3.92 -6.18 -0.07
CA GLU A 237 3.64 -5.98 1.34
C GLU A 237 4.04 -4.54 1.75
N ILE A 238 3.23 -3.95 2.65
CA ILE A 238 3.50 -2.66 3.29
C ILE A 238 3.32 -2.79 4.80
N ALA A 239 4.20 -2.16 5.57
CA ALA A 239 4.00 -1.95 6.98
C ALA A 239 3.03 -0.77 7.18
N SER A 240 2.11 -0.92 8.13
CA SER A 240 1.21 0.13 8.55
C SER A 240 1.85 0.99 9.64
N ASP A 241 1.53 2.28 9.60
CA ASP A 241 2.11 3.26 10.52
C ASP A 241 1.60 3.06 11.95
N MET A 242 2.48 3.30 12.93
CA MET A 242 2.17 3.14 14.36
C MET A 242 2.19 4.47 15.11
N GLY A 243 2.30 5.61 14.41
CA GLY A 243 2.51 6.92 15.00
C GLY A 243 3.92 7.12 15.57
N ASP A 244 4.87 6.29 15.16
CA ASP A 244 6.24 6.18 15.69
C ASP A 244 7.29 6.92 14.86
N GLN A 245 6.89 7.57 13.76
CA GLN A 245 7.78 8.23 12.80
C GLN A 245 8.75 7.28 12.08
N ASP A 246 8.39 5.99 11.94
CA ASP A 246 9.16 5.02 11.16
C ASP A 246 9.20 5.44 9.68
N ILE A 247 10.40 5.50 9.10
CA ILE A 247 10.64 5.99 7.73
C ILE A 247 9.87 5.23 6.67
N ARG A 248 9.49 3.98 6.95
CA ARG A 248 8.81 3.07 6.02
C ARG A 248 7.29 3.24 6.02
N THR A 249 6.77 3.99 6.98
CA THR A 249 5.32 4.07 7.25
C THR A 249 4.79 5.49 7.42
N ARG A 250 5.64 6.43 7.87
CA ARG A 250 5.31 7.85 7.96
C ARG A 250 5.88 8.59 6.75
N PRO A 251 5.08 9.02 5.77
CA PRO A 251 5.58 9.78 4.63
C PRO A 251 6.06 11.18 5.04
N LEU A 252 7.14 11.65 4.41
CA LEU A 252 7.45 13.08 4.38
C LEU A 252 6.61 13.76 3.29
N THR A 253 6.19 14.99 3.54
CA THR A 253 5.47 15.85 2.60
C THR A 253 5.95 17.29 2.73
N GLY A 254 6.44 17.84 1.64
CA GLY A 254 6.88 19.23 1.56
C GLY A 254 6.74 19.76 0.13
N THR A 255 6.55 21.08 0.00
CA THR A 255 6.48 21.74 -1.32
C THR A 255 7.84 21.82 -2.01
N SER A 256 8.94 21.68 -1.25
CA SER A 256 10.32 21.68 -1.76
C SER A 256 10.84 20.29 -2.12
N LEU A 257 10.18 19.22 -1.68
CA LEU A 257 10.57 17.85 -2.06
C LEU A 257 10.20 17.62 -3.52
N GLN A 258 11.08 16.94 -4.26
CA GLN A 258 10.92 16.53 -5.65
C GLN A 258 11.42 15.09 -5.86
N PRO A 259 10.79 14.06 -5.23
CA PRO A 259 11.24 12.67 -5.36
C PRO A 259 11.22 12.18 -6.82
N GLU A 260 10.48 12.84 -7.72
CA GLU A 260 10.53 12.51 -9.16
C GLU A 260 11.90 12.82 -9.81
N ASP A 261 12.69 13.74 -9.25
CA ASP A 261 14.03 14.05 -9.73
C ASP A 261 15.08 13.12 -9.11
N ALA A 262 14.85 12.63 -7.88
CA ALA A 262 15.65 11.58 -7.26
C ALA A 262 14.82 10.82 -6.19
N PRO A 263 14.53 9.52 -6.38
CA PRO A 263 13.71 8.76 -5.44
C PRO A 263 14.21 8.77 -3.99
N GLN A 264 15.52 8.83 -3.78
CA GLN A 264 16.16 8.80 -2.46
C GLN A 264 16.32 10.18 -1.80
N GLU A 265 15.72 11.25 -2.35
CA GLU A 265 15.87 12.61 -1.83
C GLU A 265 15.57 12.73 -0.32
N CYS A 266 14.58 11.99 0.17
CA CYS A 266 14.20 12.02 1.58
C CYS A 266 15.22 11.35 2.52
N MET A 267 16.23 10.62 2.01
CA MET A 267 17.26 9.97 2.83
C MET A 267 18.01 10.97 3.73
N GLN A 268 18.12 12.23 3.30
CA GLN A 268 18.75 13.31 4.07
C GLN A 268 18.04 13.61 5.42
N TYR A 269 16.78 13.20 5.56
CA TYR A 269 15.98 13.41 6.77
C TYR A 269 15.98 12.20 7.70
N VAL A 270 16.67 11.11 7.35
CA VAL A 270 16.81 9.95 8.23
C VAL A 270 17.69 10.33 9.44
N ALA A 271 17.28 9.93 10.63
CA ALA A 271 18.04 10.21 11.85
C ALA A 271 19.34 9.38 11.89
N ALA A 272 20.47 10.06 12.03
CA ALA A 272 21.79 9.41 12.03
C ALA A 272 22.00 8.44 13.21
N ASP A 273 21.40 8.73 14.37
CA ASP A 273 21.44 7.92 15.58
C ASP A 273 20.41 6.79 15.58
N ARG A 274 19.32 6.95 14.80
CA ARG A 274 18.20 6.01 14.74
C ARG A 274 17.73 5.83 13.29
N PRO A 275 18.44 5.04 12.46
CA PRO A 275 18.19 4.97 11.01
C PRO A 275 16.81 4.44 10.58
N GLN A 276 16.02 3.89 11.50
CA GLN A 276 14.63 3.47 11.24
C GLN A 276 13.63 4.63 11.34
N TYR A 277 14.05 5.79 11.83
CA TYR A 277 13.18 6.91 12.14
C TYR A 277 13.67 8.20 11.46
N TRP A 278 12.72 9.09 11.22
CA TRP A 278 13.03 10.43 10.76
C TRP A 278 13.71 11.28 11.85
N ASN A 279 14.49 12.27 11.42
CA ASN A 279 15.06 13.27 12.29
C ASN A 279 14.01 14.34 12.68
N GLY A 280 14.35 15.22 13.63
CA GLY A 280 13.44 16.24 14.13
C GLY A 280 13.14 17.40 13.17
N THR A 281 13.79 17.47 12.00
CA THR A 281 13.59 18.53 11.00
C THR A 281 12.82 18.05 9.77
N ALA A 282 12.44 16.78 9.73
CA ALA A 282 11.76 16.17 8.60
C ALA A 282 10.38 16.81 8.37
N PRO A 283 10.05 17.26 7.14
CA PRO A 283 8.77 17.89 6.84
C PRO A 283 7.67 16.84 6.77
N MET A 284 7.07 16.51 7.91
CA MET A 284 5.90 15.64 8.00
C MET A 284 4.61 16.45 8.08
N ASP A 285 3.52 15.89 7.59
CA ASP A 285 2.18 16.38 7.93
C ASP A 285 1.87 16.05 9.39
N GLY A 286 1.31 17.02 10.10
CA GLY A 286 0.84 16.84 11.48
C GLY A 286 -0.44 16.00 11.59
N SER A 287 -1.09 15.66 10.46
CA SER A 287 -2.34 14.90 10.47
C SER A 287 -2.11 13.44 10.87
N ALA A 288 -2.63 13.09 12.04
CA ALA A 288 -2.50 11.75 12.61
C ALA A 288 -3.04 10.65 11.67
N GLY A 289 -4.06 10.95 10.85
CA GLY A 289 -4.76 9.98 9.99
C GLY A 289 -4.15 9.70 8.61
N ASN A 290 -2.93 10.18 8.31
CA ASN A 290 -2.31 10.06 6.98
C ASN A 290 -1.08 9.12 6.94
N GLY A 291 -1.05 8.11 7.81
CA GLY A 291 -0.02 7.08 7.82
C GLY A 291 -0.22 6.02 6.73
N ARG A 292 0.86 5.33 6.36
CA ARG A 292 0.82 4.23 5.39
C ARG A 292 -0.12 3.11 5.85
N GLY A 293 -0.88 2.56 4.91
CA GLY A 293 -1.80 1.44 5.16
C GLY A 293 -3.07 1.79 5.93
N TYR A 294 -3.36 3.07 6.21
CA TYR A 294 -4.49 3.46 7.09
C TYR A 294 -5.90 3.33 6.49
N ARG A 295 -5.99 3.12 5.18
CA ARG A 295 -7.28 3.11 4.46
C ARG A 295 -7.20 2.09 3.33
N TRP A 296 -7.64 0.86 3.60
CA TRP A 296 -7.61 -0.22 2.60
C TRP A 296 -8.38 0.15 1.33
N ALA A 297 -9.48 0.89 1.47
CA ALA A 297 -10.34 1.28 0.37
C ALA A 297 -9.82 2.46 -0.45
N SER A 298 -8.81 3.20 0.04
CA SER A 298 -8.34 4.40 -0.63
C SER A 298 -7.23 4.10 -1.62
N SER A 299 -7.36 4.56 -2.86
CA SER A 299 -6.33 4.49 -3.91
C SER A 299 -5.23 5.55 -3.78
N TYR A 300 -5.33 6.45 -2.80
CA TYR A 300 -4.21 7.34 -2.48
C TYR A 300 -2.97 6.47 -2.25
N THR A 301 -1.90 6.84 -2.95
CA THR A 301 -0.75 5.96 -3.13
C THR A 301 -0.12 5.58 -1.80
N VAL A 302 -0.05 6.51 -0.85
CA VAL A 302 0.46 6.25 0.50
C VAL A 302 -0.29 5.12 1.23
N TYR A 303 -1.59 4.91 0.97
CA TYR A 303 -2.38 3.89 1.70
C TYR A 303 -2.35 2.52 1.06
N SER A 304 -2.37 2.43 -0.27
CA SER A 304 -2.60 1.16 -0.97
C SER A 304 -1.76 0.98 -2.24
N ALA A 305 -0.68 1.74 -2.41
CA ALA A 305 0.26 1.56 -3.51
C ALA A 305 1.72 1.38 -3.06
N ILE A 306 2.49 0.73 -3.93
CA ILE A 306 3.95 0.66 -3.85
C ILE A 306 4.59 1.13 -5.16
N THR A 307 5.83 1.59 -5.06
CA THR A 307 6.74 1.81 -6.18
C THR A 307 7.98 0.93 -6.03
N THR A 308 8.65 0.63 -7.14
CA THR A 308 9.89 -0.19 -7.19
C THR A 308 11.12 0.63 -7.56
N ASN A 309 11.13 1.91 -7.20
CA ASN A 309 12.22 2.85 -7.44
C ASN A 309 13.19 3.02 -6.26
N LEU A 310 12.87 2.43 -5.10
CA LEU A 310 13.78 2.19 -3.98
C LEU A 310 13.64 0.74 -3.53
N PRO A 311 14.71 0.09 -3.05
CA PRO A 311 14.63 -1.28 -2.54
C PRO A 311 13.68 -1.40 -1.34
N PRO A 312 13.26 -2.62 -0.97
CA PRO A 312 12.36 -2.83 0.16
C PRO A 312 12.86 -2.24 1.49
N ASN A 313 11.93 -1.90 2.39
CA ASN A 313 12.21 -1.33 3.71
C ASN A 313 12.94 0.02 3.72
N ARG A 314 12.93 0.74 2.60
CA ARG A 314 13.45 2.10 2.49
C ARG A 314 12.42 3.17 2.83
N GLU A 315 12.90 4.39 2.87
CA GLU A 315 12.18 5.60 3.26
C GLU A 315 11.04 5.96 2.29
N LEU A 316 9.95 6.48 2.84
CA LEU A 316 8.86 7.07 2.07
C LEU A 316 9.17 8.53 1.77
N CYS A 317 8.96 8.94 0.52
CA CYS A 317 9.12 10.33 0.10
C CYS A 317 7.91 10.76 -0.72
N THR A 318 7.25 11.84 -0.35
CA THR A 318 6.13 12.38 -1.12
C THR A 318 6.22 13.89 -1.23
N THR A 319 5.62 14.43 -2.27
CA THR A 319 5.35 15.86 -2.35
C THR A 319 4.06 16.23 -1.64
N GLN A 320 3.71 17.52 -1.71
CA GLN A 320 2.50 18.05 -1.09
C GLN A 320 1.26 17.17 -1.32
N ASN A 321 0.54 16.89 -0.24
CA ASN A 321 -0.71 16.12 -0.21
C ASN A 321 -0.57 14.62 -0.54
N TYR A 322 0.62 14.02 -0.40
CA TYR A 322 0.88 12.57 -0.51
C TYR A 322 0.65 11.96 -1.87
N ALA A 323 0.62 12.81 -2.88
CA ALA A 323 -0.08 12.43 -4.07
C ALA A 323 0.77 12.75 -5.30
N GLU A 324 1.47 13.88 -5.42
CA GLU A 324 1.91 14.31 -6.77
C GLU A 324 3.08 13.51 -7.30
N GLN A 325 4.09 13.35 -6.48
CA GLN A 325 5.25 12.54 -6.78
C GLN A 325 5.54 11.74 -5.53
N VAL A 326 5.71 10.43 -5.70
CA VAL A 326 5.80 9.53 -4.56
C VAL A 326 6.88 8.47 -4.80
N THR A 327 7.62 8.22 -3.74
CA THR A 327 8.50 7.06 -3.56
C THR A 327 7.95 6.29 -2.37
N LEU A 328 7.37 5.13 -2.65
CA LEU A 328 6.66 4.29 -1.68
C LEU A 328 7.12 2.84 -1.81
N PRO A 329 8.40 2.52 -1.51
CA PRO A 329 8.89 1.15 -1.56
C PRO A 329 8.05 0.21 -0.69
N PRO A 330 7.92 -1.07 -1.03
CA PRO A 330 7.30 -2.05 -0.14
C PRO A 330 8.07 -2.13 1.18
N SER A 331 7.35 -2.48 2.25
CA SER A 331 7.94 -2.61 3.58
C SER A 331 7.28 -3.72 4.37
N SER A 332 8.02 -4.33 5.28
CA SER A 332 7.52 -5.39 6.15
C SER A 332 8.10 -5.28 7.55
N ARG A 333 7.41 -5.88 8.51
CA ARG A 333 7.94 -6.13 9.86
C ARG A 333 8.77 -7.41 9.92
N HIS A 334 8.78 -8.21 8.86
CA HIS A 334 9.69 -9.35 8.72
C HIS A 334 11.13 -8.86 8.52
N GLN A 335 12.08 -9.65 9.04
CA GLN A 335 13.50 -9.33 8.93
C GLN A 335 14.03 -9.58 7.51
N GLY A 336 14.78 -8.62 6.97
CA GLY A 336 15.63 -8.78 5.79
C GLY A 336 14.94 -8.67 4.44
N GLY A 337 13.64 -8.38 4.39
CA GLY A 337 12.91 -8.27 3.12
C GLY A 337 11.41 -8.15 3.27
N VAL A 338 10.71 -8.36 2.15
CA VAL A 338 9.24 -8.24 2.03
C VAL A 338 8.69 -9.37 1.16
N HIS A 339 7.41 -9.71 1.35
CA HIS A 339 6.73 -10.52 0.33
C HIS A 339 6.25 -9.63 -0.81
N VAL A 340 6.40 -10.13 -2.03
CA VAL A 340 5.79 -9.58 -3.25
C VAL A 340 4.92 -10.66 -3.89
N LEU A 341 3.84 -10.22 -4.52
CA LEU A 341 2.97 -11.05 -5.34
C LEU A 341 3.31 -10.78 -6.80
N MET A 342 3.71 -11.82 -7.51
CA MET A 342 3.94 -11.79 -8.96
C MET A 342 2.60 -11.85 -9.70
N ALA A 343 2.57 -11.38 -10.95
CA ALA A 343 1.34 -11.32 -11.75
C ALA A 343 0.80 -12.69 -12.19
N ASP A 344 1.57 -13.76 -12.03
CA ASP A 344 1.13 -15.16 -12.19
C ASP A 344 0.54 -15.78 -10.89
N GLY A 345 0.54 -15.01 -9.80
CA GLY A 345 0.05 -15.44 -8.49
C GLY A 345 1.10 -16.13 -7.62
N ALA A 346 2.37 -16.19 -8.02
CA ALA A 346 3.47 -16.64 -7.18
C ALA A 346 3.81 -15.60 -6.09
N ILE A 347 4.26 -16.06 -4.93
CA ILE A 347 4.72 -15.19 -3.85
C ILE A 347 6.21 -15.39 -3.69
N LYS A 348 6.95 -14.28 -3.74
CA LYS A 348 8.39 -14.27 -3.55
C LYS A 348 8.75 -13.42 -2.35
N PHE A 349 9.79 -13.82 -1.63
CA PHE A 349 10.36 -12.99 -0.56
C PHE A 349 11.60 -12.29 -1.10
N ILE A 350 11.50 -10.97 -1.28
CA ILE A 350 12.56 -10.15 -1.86
C ILE A 350 13.36 -9.51 -0.74
N THR A 351 14.68 -9.66 -0.79
CA THR A 351 15.56 -9.08 0.23
C THR A 351 15.71 -7.57 0.04
N GLU A 352 15.98 -6.87 1.14
CA GLU A 352 16.32 -5.43 1.10
C GLU A 352 17.66 -5.13 0.40
N SER A 353 18.47 -6.17 0.15
CA SER A 353 19.74 -6.10 -0.57
C SER A 353 19.60 -6.32 -2.08
N ILE A 354 18.39 -6.33 -2.63
CA ILE A 354 18.17 -6.47 -4.07
C ILE A 354 18.84 -5.33 -4.85
N GLU A 355 19.40 -5.64 -6.02
CA GLU A 355 20.03 -4.65 -6.89
C GLU A 355 18.99 -3.66 -7.41
N ALA A 356 19.21 -2.37 -7.13
CA ALA A 356 18.23 -1.30 -7.33
C ALA A 356 18.76 -0.14 -8.21
N GLY A 357 19.79 -0.36 -9.01
CA GLY A 357 20.30 0.59 -10.00
C GLY A 357 20.74 1.93 -9.41
N ASN A 358 20.51 3.01 -10.18
CA ASN A 358 20.88 4.36 -9.80
C ASN A 358 19.70 5.09 -9.13
N LEU A 359 19.76 5.23 -7.81
CA LEU A 359 18.72 5.87 -7.00
C LEU A 359 18.71 7.41 -7.09
N ASP A 360 19.72 8.02 -7.71
CA ASP A 360 19.76 9.46 -8.05
C ASP A 360 19.18 9.76 -9.43
N ASN A 361 18.76 8.72 -10.18
CA ASN A 361 18.18 8.93 -11.50
C ASN A 361 16.73 9.42 -11.38
N PRO A 362 16.34 10.50 -12.08
CA PRO A 362 14.95 10.92 -12.17
C PRO A 362 14.01 9.80 -12.61
N MET A 363 12.84 9.76 -11.99
CA MET A 363 11.79 8.81 -12.33
C MET A 363 11.32 8.98 -13.77
N VAL A 364 10.82 7.89 -14.34
CA VAL A 364 10.20 7.92 -15.67
C VAL A 364 8.96 8.79 -15.64
N ARG A 365 8.90 9.80 -16.52
CA ARG A 365 7.79 10.76 -16.58
C ARG A 365 7.57 11.28 -18.00
N GLN A 366 6.40 11.86 -18.22
CA GLN A 366 6.12 12.58 -19.47
C GLN A 366 7.15 13.72 -19.65
N GLY A 367 7.81 13.79 -20.81
CA GLY A 367 8.86 14.78 -21.08
C GLY A 367 10.25 14.39 -20.54
N GLY A 368 10.42 13.17 -20.02
CA GLY A 368 11.74 12.61 -19.72
C GLY A 368 12.63 12.51 -20.97
N ASN A 369 13.94 12.35 -20.75
CA ASN A 369 14.96 12.38 -21.79
C ASN A 369 15.76 11.07 -21.84
N ALA A 370 16.29 10.78 -23.04
CA ALA A 370 17.06 9.57 -23.32
C ALA A 370 18.39 9.47 -22.57
N ALA A 371 19.00 10.60 -22.19
CA ALA A 371 20.28 10.60 -21.48
C ALA A 371 20.14 10.03 -20.06
N ASN A 372 18.98 10.25 -19.43
CA ASN A 372 18.67 9.78 -18.09
C ASN A 372 17.86 8.46 -18.11
N PHE A 373 17.54 7.89 -19.28
CA PHE A 373 16.66 6.72 -19.39
C PHE A 373 15.29 6.91 -18.73
N ASN A 374 14.81 8.15 -18.64
CA ASN A 374 13.58 8.49 -17.91
C ASN A 374 12.40 8.88 -18.83
N GLN A 375 12.50 8.60 -20.13
CA GLN A 375 11.37 8.68 -21.05
C GLN A 375 10.48 7.42 -20.98
N PRO A 376 9.16 7.55 -21.23
CA PRO A 376 8.26 6.40 -21.29
C PRO A 376 8.74 5.33 -22.28
N GLY A 377 8.71 4.06 -21.86
CA GLY A 377 9.18 2.93 -22.65
C GLY A 377 10.69 2.67 -22.63
N ALA A 378 11.48 3.47 -21.90
CA ALA A 378 12.88 3.14 -21.58
C ALA A 378 12.95 1.95 -20.61
N LYS A 379 14.11 1.30 -20.51
CA LYS A 379 14.37 0.33 -19.43
C LYS A 379 14.35 1.00 -18.06
N SER A 380 14.10 0.24 -17.01
CA SER A 380 14.16 0.79 -15.65
C SER A 380 15.59 1.26 -15.31
N PRO A 381 15.76 2.49 -14.79
CA PRO A 381 17.05 2.93 -14.29
C PRO A 381 17.39 2.35 -12.90
N TYR A 382 16.45 1.64 -12.28
CA TYR A 382 16.53 1.11 -10.91
C TYR A 382 16.85 -0.39 -10.88
N GLY A 383 17.62 -0.85 -11.86
CA GLY A 383 18.18 -2.20 -11.87
C GLY A 383 17.14 -3.31 -11.97
N LEU A 384 17.49 -4.49 -11.47
CA LEU A 384 16.60 -5.65 -11.39
C LEU A 384 15.32 -5.30 -10.63
N TRP A 385 15.43 -4.61 -9.50
CA TRP A 385 14.29 -4.26 -8.68
C TRP A 385 13.25 -3.41 -9.43
N GLY A 386 13.72 -2.36 -10.10
CA GLY A 386 12.88 -1.51 -10.92
C GLY A 386 12.22 -2.26 -12.06
N ALA A 387 13.00 -3.07 -12.79
CA ALA A 387 12.52 -3.86 -13.91
C ALA A 387 11.43 -4.86 -13.52
N LEU A 388 11.56 -5.55 -12.38
CA LEU A 388 10.53 -6.43 -11.84
C LEU A 388 9.21 -5.70 -11.54
N GLY A 389 9.26 -4.39 -11.27
CA GLY A 389 8.05 -3.58 -11.11
C GLY A 389 7.43 -3.09 -12.40
N THR A 390 8.05 -3.30 -13.56
CA THR A 390 7.51 -2.83 -14.85
C THR A 390 6.77 -3.95 -15.60
N ARG A 391 5.68 -3.58 -16.28
CA ARG A 391 4.86 -4.51 -17.08
C ARG A 391 5.30 -4.61 -18.53
N ALA A 392 5.98 -3.59 -19.04
CA ALA A 392 6.29 -3.42 -20.46
C ALA A 392 7.61 -2.66 -20.70
N GLY A 393 8.59 -2.81 -19.81
CA GLY A 393 9.96 -2.31 -19.96
C GLY A 393 10.77 -3.07 -21.02
N LYS A 394 10.27 -4.23 -21.48
CA LYS A 394 10.96 -5.22 -22.34
C LYS A 394 12.20 -5.80 -21.65
N GLU A 395 12.05 -6.10 -20.37
CA GLU A 395 13.09 -6.60 -19.49
C GLU A 395 12.69 -8.00 -19.01
N THR A 396 13.33 -9.03 -19.59
CA THR A 396 13.07 -10.44 -19.24
C THR A 396 14.30 -11.02 -18.54
N PHE A 397 14.08 -11.76 -17.46
CA PHE A 397 15.13 -12.38 -16.67
C PHE A 397 15.00 -13.91 -16.73
N GLU A 398 16.11 -14.60 -16.93
CA GLU A 398 16.17 -16.07 -16.93
C GLU A 398 16.47 -16.67 -15.53
N ALA A 399 16.82 -15.82 -14.55
CA ALA A 399 17.27 -16.27 -13.23
C ALA A 399 16.14 -16.30 -12.19
N ASP A 400 16.16 -17.30 -11.31
CA ASP A 400 15.35 -17.32 -10.09
C ASP A 400 15.88 -16.29 -9.10
N PHE A 401 15.12 -15.21 -8.90
CA PHE A 401 15.32 -14.18 -7.89
C PHE A 401 14.34 -14.32 -6.73
#